data_AF-A0A522PZT5-F1
#
_entry.id   AF-A0A522PZT5-F1
#
_cell.length_a   1.000
_cell.length_b   1.000
_cell.length_c   1.000
_cell.angle_alpha   90.00
_cell.angle_beta   90.00
_cell.angle_gamma   90.00
#
_symmetry.space_group_name_H-M   'P 1'
#
loop_
_entity.id
_entity.type
_entity.pdbx_description
1 polymer ?
#
loop_
_entity_poly.entity_id
_entity_poly.type
_entity_poly.pdbx_seq_one_letter_code
_entity_poly.pdbx_strand_id
1 'polypeptide(L)'
;IWRAHVAEMTALAPPARHRLMGAVWAVEQALRDTLAPAKVNLAELGNQVPHLHWHIIPRWRCDTHFPGEIWGARVARSPALETEWLQVQADLQTRMPAYHAALRRALDAAR
;
A
#
# COMPACT_ATOMS: atom_id res chain seq x y z
N ILE A 1 -9.02 -5.03 17.84
CA ILE A 1 -8.04 -4.69 16.79
C ILE A 1 -7.63 -3.22 16.89
N TRP A 2 -8.50 -2.26 16.55
CA TRP A 2 -8.13 -0.84 16.38
C TRP A 2 -7.67 -0.07 17.63
N ARG A 3 -7.78 -0.67 18.82
CA ARG A 3 -7.36 -0.07 20.10
C ARG A 3 -6.32 -0.92 20.85
N ALA A 4 -5.92 -2.04 20.26
CA ALA A 4 -4.92 -2.91 20.88
C ALA A 4 -3.53 -2.42 20.48
N HIS A 5 -2.65 -2.21 21.45
CA HIS A 5 -1.24 -1.88 21.23
C HIS A 5 -0.42 -3.17 21.31
N VAL A 6 -0.51 -3.98 20.25
CA VAL A 6 0.29 -5.21 20.10
C VAL A 6 1.36 -5.00 19.05
N ALA A 7 2.44 -5.79 19.12
CA ALA A 7 3.53 -5.70 18.15
C ALA A 7 3.33 -6.57 16.92
N GLU A 8 2.86 -7.80 17.11
CA GLU A 8 2.82 -8.80 16.06
C GLU A 8 1.37 -9.15 15.70
N MET A 9 1.13 -9.53 14.45
CA MET A 9 -0.14 -10.16 14.04
C MET A 9 -0.53 -11.35 14.92
N THR A 10 0.45 -12.13 15.38
CA THR A 10 0.24 -13.32 16.21
C THR A 10 -0.22 -13.00 17.62
N ALA A 11 -0.05 -11.76 18.10
CA ALA A 11 -0.58 -11.30 19.38
C ALA A 11 -2.09 -10.98 19.32
N LEU A 12 -2.69 -10.92 18.12
CA LEU A 12 -4.14 -10.81 17.96
C LEU A 12 -4.81 -12.18 18.05
N ALA A 13 -6.04 -12.22 18.58
CA ALA A 13 -6.90 -13.40 18.50
C ALA A 13 -7.23 -13.74 17.02
N PRO A 14 -7.42 -15.02 16.65
CA PRO A 14 -7.61 -15.41 15.25
C PRO A 14 -8.71 -14.65 14.48
N PRO A 15 -9.91 -14.38 15.05
CA PRO A 15 -10.92 -13.57 14.36
C PRO A 15 -10.45 -12.13 14.07
N ALA A 16 -9.64 -11.56 14.96
CA ALA A 16 -9.10 -10.21 14.79
C ALA A 16 -8.01 -10.15 13.71
N ARG A 17 -7.22 -11.23 13.54
CA ARG A 17 -6.26 -11.36 12.43
C ARG A 17 -6.97 -11.35 11.09
N HIS A 18 -8.02 -12.15 10.93
CA HIS A 18 -8.80 -12.18 9.69
C HIS A 18 -9.43 -10.83 9.38
N ARG A 19 -10.00 -10.16 10.38
CA ARG A 19 -10.59 -8.83 10.18
C ARG A 19 -9.56 -7.78 9.79
N LEU A 20 -8.35 -7.82 10.35
CA LEU A 20 -7.26 -6.93 9.95
C LEU A 20 -6.78 -7.23 8.52
N MET A 21 -6.57 -8.51 8.18
CA MET A 21 -6.16 -8.89 6.82
C MET A 21 -7.22 -8.56 5.77
N GLY A 22 -8.52 -8.69 6.12
CA GLY A 22 -9.61 -8.24 5.26
C GLY A 22 -9.51 -6.75 4.92
N ALA A 23 -9.15 -5.91 5.90
CA ALA A 23 -8.91 -4.48 5.65
C ALA A 23 -7.67 -4.26 4.77
N VAL A 24 -6.56 -4.98 5.01
CA VAL A 24 -5.35 -4.90 4.17
C VAL A 24 -5.66 -5.23 2.71
N TRP A 25 -6.37 -6.32 2.45
CA TRP A 25 -6.74 -6.73 1.10
C TRP A 25 -7.76 -5.80 0.45
N ALA A 26 -8.69 -5.22 1.22
CA ALA A 26 -9.61 -4.20 0.72
C ALA A 26 -8.86 -2.96 0.21
N VAL A 27 -7.83 -2.52 0.93
CA VAL A 27 -6.97 -1.40 0.51
C VAL A 27 -6.14 -1.78 -0.73
N GLU A 28 -5.51 -2.97 -0.73
CA GLU A 28 -4.78 -3.48 -1.90
C GLU A 28 -5.66 -3.51 -3.15
N GLN A 29 -6.87 -4.05 -3.03
CA GLN A 29 -7.80 -4.16 -4.15
C GLN A 29 -8.23 -2.78 -4.67
N ALA A 30 -8.55 -1.84 -3.77
CA ALA A 30 -8.88 -0.47 -4.16
C ALA A 30 -7.72 0.23 -4.88
N LEU A 31 -6.49 0.04 -4.42
CA LEU A 31 -5.29 0.55 -5.10
C LEU A 31 -5.16 -0.04 -6.52
N ARG A 32 -5.33 -1.36 -6.65
CA ARG A 32 -5.23 -2.05 -7.95
C ARG A 32 -6.28 -1.57 -8.93
N ASP A 33 -7.53 -1.46 -8.49
CA ASP A 33 -8.67 -1.13 -9.35
C ASP A 33 -8.65 0.32 -9.82
N THR A 34 -8.09 1.23 -9.03
CA THR A 34 -8.14 2.67 -9.32
C THR A 34 -6.84 3.27 -9.82
N LEU A 35 -5.69 2.78 -9.35
CA LEU A 35 -4.39 3.37 -9.66
C LEU A 35 -3.58 2.58 -10.69
N ALA A 36 -4.02 1.38 -11.04
CA ALA A 36 -3.36 0.48 -12.00
C ALA A 36 -1.82 0.36 -11.81
N PRO A 37 -1.32 0.11 -10.58
CA PRO A 37 0.10 -0.10 -10.37
C PRO A 37 0.57 -1.41 -11.03
N ALA A 38 1.86 -1.51 -11.32
CA ALA A 38 2.46 -2.74 -11.85
C ALA A 38 2.43 -3.88 -10.80
N LYS A 39 2.54 -3.54 -9.51
CA LYS A 39 2.43 -4.47 -8.38
C LYS A 39 2.03 -3.72 -7.11
N VAL A 40 1.45 -4.42 -6.13
CA VAL A 40 1.35 -3.92 -4.74
C VAL A 40 2.27 -4.75 -3.85
N ASN A 41 3.06 -4.09 -3.00
CA ASN A 41 3.82 -4.74 -1.94
C ASN A 41 3.06 -4.59 -0.61
N LEU A 42 2.99 -5.69 0.14
CA LEU A 42 2.45 -5.73 1.49
C LEU A 42 3.60 -6.08 2.44
N ALA A 43 3.74 -5.34 3.53
CA ALA A 43 4.73 -5.65 4.55
C ALA A 43 4.20 -5.29 5.94
N GLU A 44 4.33 -6.23 6.87
CA GLU A 44 4.40 -5.94 8.28
C GLU A 44 5.89 -5.80 8.62
N LEU A 45 6.27 -4.62 9.10
CA LEU A 45 7.56 -4.35 9.71
C LEU A 45 7.30 -3.80 11.11
N GLY A 46 8.35 -3.60 11.90
CA GLY A 46 8.15 -3.08 13.26
C GLY A 46 9.43 -2.79 14.04
N ASN A 47 10.60 -2.91 13.40
CA ASN A 47 11.89 -2.88 14.10
C ASN A 47 12.14 -1.57 14.86
N GLN A 48 11.61 -0.44 14.37
CA GLN A 48 11.73 0.88 15.02
C GLN A 48 10.43 1.34 15.69
N VAL A 49 9.26 0.99 15.13
CA VAL A 49 7.94 1.31 15.68
C VAL A 49 7.25 0.00 16.02
N PRO A 50 7.27 -0.44 17.29
CA PRO A 50 6.77 -1.76 17.66
C PRO A 50 5.25 -1.89 17.61
N HIS A 51 4.49 -0.84 17.31
CA HIS A 51 3.04 -0.96 17.23
C HIS A 51 2.66 -1.57 15.87
N LEU A 52 1.90 -2.67 15.89
CA LEU A 52 1.46 -3.41 14.70
C LEU A 52 0.85 -2.47 13.65
N HIS A 53 1.48 -2.42 12.48
CA HIS A 53 1.01 -1.68 11.32
C HIS A 53 1.37 -2.41 10.04
N TRP A 54 0.65 -2.09 8.97
CA TRP A 54 0.87 -2.66 7.65
C TRP A 54 1.21 -1.55 6.65
N HIS A 55 2.22 -1.81 5.84
CA HIS A 55 2.51 -1.03 4.66
C HIS A 55 1.82 -1.67 3.45
N ILE A 56 1.13 -0.85 2.66
CA ILE A 56 0.39 -1.27 1.47
C ILE A 56 0.78 -0.31 0.35
N ILE A 57 1.65 -0.76 -0.55
CA ILE A 57 2.45 0.13 -1.40
C ILE A 57 2.22 -0.21 -2.87
N PRO A 58 1.50 0.64 -3.63
CA PRO A 58 1.46 0.49 -5.09
C PRO A 58 2.83 0.82 -5.69
N ARG A 59 3.29 0.03 -6.66
CA ARG A 59 4.62 0.09 -7.28
C ARG A 59 4.51 0.24 -8.79
N TRP A 60 5.45 0.98 -9.39
CA TRP A 60 5.52 1.22 -10.83
C TRP A 60 6.90 0.83 -11.35
N ARG A 61 6.98 0.36 -12.60
CA ARG A 61 8.26 -0.05 -13.21
C ARG A 61 9.26 1.11 -13.31
N CYS A 62 8.74 2.33 -13.42
CA CYS A 62 9.51 3.56 -13.44
C CYS A 62 9.71 4.18 -12.05
N ASP A 63 9.28 3.55 -10.95
CA ASP A 63 9.62 4.04 -9.61
C ASP A 63 11.11 3.83 -9.31
N THR A 64 11.66 4.64 -8.40
CA THR A 64 13.11 4.67 -8.13
C THR A 64 13.63 3.48 -7.35
N HIS A 65 12.78 2.55 -6.93
CA HIS A 65 13.19 1.38 -6.16
C HIS A 65 12.83 0.08 -6.90
N PHE A 66 12.11 0.13 -8.02
CA PHE A 66 11.70 -1.06 -8.75
C PHE A 66 12.92 -1.73 -9.43
N PRO A 67 13.09 -3.06 -9.35
CA PRO A 67 12.19 -4.07 -8.78
C PRO A 67 12.41 -4.40 -7.28
N GLY A 68 13.34 -3.72 -6.61
CA GLY A 68 13.63 -3.90 -5.19
C GLY A 68 12.57 -3.32 -4.24
N GLU A 69 12.82 -3.47 -2.94
CA GLU A 69 12.00 -2.97 -1.85
C GLU A 69 12.07 -1.44 -1.71
N ILE A 70 10.96 -0.82 -1.26
CA ILE A 70 10.87 0.65 -1.17
C ILE A 70 11.79 1.24 -0.08
N TRP A 71 12.24 0.43 0.87
CA TRP A 71 13.12 0.83 1.97
C TRP A 71 14.61 0.67 1.62
N GLY A 72 14.92 0.15 0.43
CA GLY A 72 16.28 -0.08 -0.03
C GLY A 72 16.94 1.19 -0.59
N ALA A 73 18.09 1.00 -1.22
CA ALA A 73 18.79 2.09 -1.89
C ALA A 73 18.03 2.55 -3.14
N ARG A 74 17.94 3.87 -3.32
CA ARG A 74 17.29 4.48 -4.47
C ARG A 74 18.15 4.34 -5.73
N VAL A 75 17.54 3.94 -6.84
CA VAL A 75 18.16 3.89 -8.17
C VAL A 75 17.80 5.17 -8.94
N ALA A 76 18.77 5.72 -9.68
CA ALA A 76 18.54 6.87 -10.54
C ALA A 76 17.67 6.47 -11.75
N ARG A 77 16.68 7.30 -12.08
CA ARG A 77 15.90 7.11 -13.32
C ARG A 77 16.72 7.54 -14.53
N SER A 78 16.58 6.81 -15.62
CA SER A 78 16.97 7.32 -16.94
C SER A 78 16.03 8.46 -17.38
N PRO A 79 16.40 9.31 -18.36
CA PRO A 79 15.51 10.35 -18.86
C PRO A 79 14.16 9.82 -19.35
N ALA A 80 14.13 8.61 -19.94
CA ALA A 80 12.91 7.95 -20.36
C ALA A 80 12.01 7.58 -19.16
N LEU A 81 12.60 6.97 -18.12
CA LEU A 81 11.86 6.61 -16.91
C LEU A 81 11.41 7.84 -16.11
N GLU A 82 12.16 8.94 -16.15
CA GLU A 82 11.75 10.20 -15.54
C GLU A 82 10.51 10.77 -16.25
N THR A 83 10.49 10.75 -17.58
CA THR A 83 9.32 11.16 -18.37
C THR A 83 8.10 10.28 -18.07
N GLU A 84 8.28 8.97 -18.01
CA GLU A 84 7.22 8.02 -17.64
C GLU A 84 6.71 8.28 -16.21
N TRP A 85 7.62 8.53 -15.27
CA TRP A 85 7.26 8.82 -13.88
C TRP A 85 6.44 10.12 -13.76
N LEU A 86 6.79 11.17 -14.50
CA LEU A 86 6.02 12.41 -14.52
C LEU A 86 4.59 12.18 -15.04
N GLN A 87 4.42 11.32 -16.05
CA GLN A 87 3.10 10.92 -16.54
C GLN A 87 2.32 10.16 -15.47
N VAL A 88 2.94 9.18 -14.82
CA VAL A 88 2.34 8.45 -13.69
C VAL A 88 1.92 9.41 -12.59
N GLN A 89 2.74 10.39 -12.21
CA GLN A 89 2.40 11.37 -11.18
C GLN A 89 1.19 12.22 -11.56
N ALA A 90 1.14 12.72 -12.78
CA ALA A 90 0.00 13.50 -13.28
C ALA A 90 -1.29 12.65 -13.26
N ASP A 91 -1.23 11.42 -13.77
CA ASP A 91 -2.34 10.46 -13.77
C ASP A 91 -2.82 10.17 -12.34
N LEU A 92 -1.90 9.91 -11.41
CA LEU A 92 -2.24 9.64 -10.01
C LEU A 92 -2.99 10.81 -9.37
N GLN A 93 -2.59 12.05 -9.67
CA GLN A 93 -3.29 13.23 -9.20
C GLN A 93 -4.75 13.26 -9.66
N THR A 94 -5.02 12.91 -10.91
CA THR A 94 -6.40 12.84 -11.45
C THR A 94 -7.22 11.69 -10.86
N ARG A 95 -6.59 10.56 -10.54
CA ARG A 95 -7.25 9.35 -10.03
C ARG A 95 -7.46 9.37 -8.52
N MET A 96 -6.76 10.24 -7.79
CA MET A 96 -6.77 10.28 -6.33
C MET A 96 -8.19 10.44 -5.71
N PRO A 97 -9.08 11.30 -6.24
CA PRO A 97 -10.45 11.39 -5.72
C PRO A 97 -11.23 10.08 -5.86
N ALA A 98 -11.09 9.39 -7.00
CA ALA A 98 -11.74 8.11 -7.25
C ALA A 98 -11.19 7.00 -6.33
N TYR A 99 -9.86 6.96 -6.15
CA TYR A 99 -9.21 6.08 -5.18
C TYR A 99 -9.74 6.30 -3.77
N HIS A 100 -9.79 7.55 -3.28
CA HIS A 100 -10.32 7.86 -1.96
C HIS A 100 -11.79 7.44 -1.79
N ALA A 101 -12.61 7.61 -2.82
CA ALA A 101 -14.00 7.17 -2.80
C ALA A 101 -14.13 5.63 -2.77
N ALA A 102 -13.32 4.93 -3.57
CA ALA A 102 -13.28 3.47 -3.58
C ALA A 102 -12.79 2.91 -2.25
N LEU A 103 -11.72 3.48 -1.69
CA LEU A 103 -11.14 3.09 -0.41
C LEU A 103 -12.15 3.22 0.73
N ARG A 104 -12.88 4.34 0.81
CA ARG A 104 -13.93 4.52 1.83
C ARG A 104 -15.00 3.44 1.72
N ARG A 105 -15.54 3.19 0.52
CA ARG A 105 -16.54 2.15 0.30
C ARG A 105 -16.02 0.76 0.68
N ALA A 106 -14.79 0.44 0.28
CA ALA A 106 -14.18 -0.86 0.56
C ALA A 106 -13.98 -1.09 2.06
N LEU A 107 -13.50 -0.08 2.78
CA LEU A 107 -13.32 -0.17 4.23
C LEU A 107 -14.65 -0.19 4.99
N ASP A 108 -15.68 0.54 4.54
CA ASP A 108 -17.01 0.49 5.15
C ASP A 108 -17.68 -0.87 4.98
N ALA A 109 -17.50 -1.52 3.82
CA ALA A 109 -18.00 -2.88 3.57
C ALA A 109 -17.23 -3.96 4.37
N ALA A 110 -15.99 -3.67 4.78
CA ALA A 110 -15.13 -4.58 5.55
C ALA A 110 -15.27 -4.42 7.07
N ARG A 111 -16.12 -3.49 7.55
CA ARG A 111 -16.38 -3.27 8.98
C ARG A 111 -17.19 -4.40 9.60
#